data_AF-A0A3S5K1E1-F1
#
_entry.id   AF-A0A3S5K1E1-F1
#
_cell.length_a   1.000
_cell.length_b   1.000
_cell.length_c   1.000
_cell.angle_alpha   90.00
_cell.angle_beta   90.00
_cell.angle_gamma   90.00
#
_symmetry.space_group_name_H-M   'P 1'
#
loop_
_entity.id
_entity.type
_entity.pdbx_description
1 polymer ?
#
loop_
_entity_poly.entity_id
_entity_poly.type
_entity_poly.pdbx_seq_one_letter_code
_entity_poly.pdbx_strand_id
1 'polypeptide(L)'
;MGARLHNRIPGLDHDAFDAHCHHLLVREALTGQVVGCTRILTGDSAPQAGGFYSQGEFDLGSILSLPGRFAEIGRTCVHRDYRNGATISALWSGIASLVAAHGIDYLIGCASIPLGQDGMQAQAIYAGLAERYLSAPELRVRPKTPLPRRDGIARADYSLPPLLKAYLRVGARICGEPCLDEDFRVADVFILLETRQLERRYARHFLDRAA
;
A
#
# COMPACT_ATOMS: atom_id res chain seq x y z
N MET A 1 11.65 -3.20 11.13
CA MET A 1 11.43 -1.78 11.45
C MET A 1 11.06 -1.73 12.92
N GLY A 2 11.78 -0.94 13.73
CA GLY A 2 11.54 -0.84 15.17
C GLY A 2 10.38 0.13 15.46
N ALA A 3 9.21 -0.18 14.90
CA ALA A 3 8.02 0.67 15.02
C ALA A 3 7.58 0.77 16.48
N ARG A 4 7.14 1.96 16.88
CA ARG A 4 6.53 2.20 18.18
C ARG A 4 5.04 1.90 18.08
N LEU A 5 4.63 0.73 18.55
CA LEU A 5 3.22 0.32 18.52
C LEU A 5 2.48 0.91 19.73
N HIS A 6 1.37 1.61 19.48
CA HIS A 6 0.44 2.07 20.51
C HIS A 6 -0.65 1.02 20.74
N ASN A 7 -0.25 -0.18 21.16
CA ASN A 7 -1.14 -1.33 21.24
C ASN A 7 -1.65 -1.61 22.67
N ARG A 8 -2.87 -2.15 22.76
CA ARG A 8 -3.42 -2.68 24.02
C ARG A 8 -2.83 -4.05 24.40
N ILE A 9 -2.25 -4.75 23.44
CA ILE A 9 -1.67 -6.08 23.62
C ILE A 9 -0.20 -5.98 23.22
N PRO A 10 0.75 -6.13 24.15
CA PRO A 10 2.17 -5.99 23.84
C PRO A 10 2.63 -6.92 22.71
N GLY A 11 3.40 -6.37 21.77
CA GLY A 11 3.98 -7.12 20.64
C GLY A 11 3.03 -7.41 19.48
N LEU A 12 1.75 -7.04 19.54
CA LEU A 12 0.81 -7.18 18.43
C LEU A 12 0.54 -5.85 17.76
N ASP A 13 0.73 -5.79 16.44
CA ASP A 13 0.26 -4.67 15.61
C ASP A 13 -1.23 -4.87 15.34
N HIS A 14 -2.08 -4.12 16.04
CA HIS A 14 -3.54 -4.14 15.89
C HIS A 14 -4.13 -2.75 16.12
N ASP A 15 -5.23 -2.46 15.45
CA ASP A 15 -5.95 -1.19 15.59
C ASP A 15 -7.48 -1.36 15.43
N ALA A 16 -8.21 -0.24 15.49
CA ALA A 16 -9.67 -0.25 15.42
C ALA A 16 -10.24 -0.71 14.06
N PHE A 17 -9.46 -0.66 12.97
CA PHE A 17 -9.91 -1.06 11.64
C PHE A 17 -9.98 -2.58 11.48
N ASP A 18 -9.21 -3.34 12.29
CA ASP A 18 -9.08 -4.78 12.12
C ASP A 18 -10.41 -5.53 12.20
N ALA A 19 -11.34 -5.08 13.06
CA ALA A 19 -12.66 -5.68 13.19
C ALA A 19 -13.56 -5.52 11.94
N HIS A 20 -13.23 -4.57 11.07
CA HIS A 20 -14.01 -4.21 9.88
C HIS A 20 -13.37 -4.71 8.57
N CYS A 21 -12.16 -5.28 8.66
CA CYS A 21 -11.41 -5.72 7.50
C CYS A 21 -11.64 -7.19 7.17
N HIS A 22 -11.56 -7.51 5.88
CA HIS A 22 -11.21 -8.86 5.44
C HIS A 22 -9.72 -9.10 5.67
N HIS A 23 -9.37 -10.25 6.23
CA HIS A 23 -7.97 -10.63 6.47
C HIS A 23 -7.56 -11.75 5.53
N LEU A 24 -6.59 -11.47 4.67
CA LEU A 24 -6.02 -12.46 3.77
C LEU A 24 -4.71 -12.98 4.34
N LEU A 25 -4.60 -14.30 4.39
CA LEU A 25 -3.42 -15.00 4.90
C LEU A 25 -2.85 -15.89 3.79
N VAL A 26 -1.54 -15.87 3.64
CA VAL A 26 -0.80 -16.86 2.86
C VAL A 26 -0.24 -17.88 3.82
N ARG A 27 -0.53 -19.15 3.59
CA ARG A 27 -0.03 -20.27 4.39
C ARG A 27 0.95 -21.10 3.58
N GLU A 28 2.05 -21.50 4.21
CA GLU A 28 2.93 -22.52 3.65
C GLU A 28 2.18 -23.87 3.66
N ALA A 29 2.28 -24.61 2.55
CA ALA A 29 1.36 -25.72 2.27
C ALA A 29 1.60 -26.95 3.14
N LEU A 30 2.84 -27.23 3.54
CA LEU A 30 3.19 -28.43 4.29
C LEU A 30 2.94 -28.27 5.80
N THR A 31 3.26 -27.11 6.35
CA THR A 31 3.23 -26.79 7.77
C THR A 31 1.98 -26.04 8.19
N GLY A 32 1.28 -25.40 7.25
CA GLY A 32 0.14 -24.51 7.54
C GLY A 32 0.54 -23.17 8.17
N GLN A 33 1.84 -22.90 8.33
CA GLN A 33 2.36 -21.66 8.91
C GLN A 33 1.91 -20.45 8.09
N VAL A 34 1.46 -19.38 8.76
CA VAL A 34 1.17 -18.11 8.11
C VAL A 34 2.49 -17.42 7.74
N VAL A 35 2.71 -17.22 6.44
CA VAL A 35 3.94 -16.66 5.88
C VAL A 35 3.75 -15.32 5.20
N GLY A 36 2.50 -14.88 5.04
CA GLY A 36 2.16 -13.56 4.54
C GLY A 36 0.76 -13.15 4.98
N CYS A 37 0.54 -11.85 5.10
CA CYS A 37 -0.72 -11.27 5.53
C CYS A 37 -1.01 -9.97 4.79
N THR A 38 -2.29 -9.64 4.63
CA THR A 38 -2.76 -8.28 4.35
C THR A 38 -4.18 -8.13 4.85
N ARG A 39 -4.60 -6.91 5.17
CA ARG A 39 -5.99 -6.59 5.48
C ARG A 39 -6.60 -5.74 4.37
N ILE A 40 -7.89 -5.91 4.16
CA ILE A 40 -8.66 -5.20 3.13
C ILE A 40 -9.91 -4.61 3.77
N LEU A 41 -9.99 -3.28 3.75
CA LEU A 41 -11.17 -2.53 4.18
C LEU A 41 -11.96 -2.09 2.94
N THR A 42 -13.17 -2.60 2.75
CA THR A 42 -14.01 -2.21 1.62
C THR A 42 -14.68 -0.86 1.89
N GLY A 43 -15.06 -0.14 0.83
CA GLY A 43 -15.81 1.11 0.95
C GLY A 43 -17.18 0.94 1.63
N ASP A 44 -17.77 -0.25 1.55
CA ASP A 44 -19.01 -0.57 2.26
C ASP A 44 -18.77 -0.68 3.79
N SER A 45 -17.60 -1.19 4.20
CA SER A 45 -17.20 -1.35 5.61
C SER A 45 -16.56 -0.10 6.23
N ALA A 46 -15.93 0.74 5.40
CA ALA A 46 -15.17 1.91 5.86
C ALA A 46 -15.99 2.88 6.74
N PRO A 47 -17.27 3.21 6.46
CA PRO A 47 -18.05 4.07 7.34
C PRO A 47 -18.19 3.55 8.76
N GLN A 48 -18.29 2.23 8.96
CA GLN A 48 -18.39 1.65 10.30
C GLN A 48 -17.04 1.65 11.04
N ALA A 49 -15.93 1.70 10.30
CA ALA A 49 -14.59 1.88 10.85
C ALA A 49 -14.22 3.36 11.11
N GLY A 50 -15.11 4.31 10.77
CA GLY A 50 -14.84 5.75 10.85
C GLY A 50 -14.18 6.36 9.62
N GLY A 51 -14.13 5.63 8.50
CA GLY A 51 -13.49 6.01 7.24
C GLY A 51 -12.40 5.01 6.84
N PHE A 52 -11.65 5.34 5.80
CA PHE A 52 -10.42 4.64 5.44
C PHE A 52 -9.26 5.06 6.36
N TYR A 53 -8.31 4.15 6.62
CA TYR A 53 -7.10 4.44 7.40
C TYR A 53 -6.32 5.62 6.80
N SER A 54 -6.17 5.64 5.47
CA SER A 54 -5.46 6.71 4.75
C SER A 54 -6.11 8.08 4.88
N GLN A 55 -7.40 8.18 5.26
CA GLN A 55 -8.01 9.46 5.64
C GLN A 55 -7.43 10.01 6.95
N GLY A 56 -6.79 9.17 7.75
CA GLY A 56 -6.01 9.57 8.93
C GLY A 56 -4.77 10.38 8.55
N GLU A 57 -4.11 10.03 7.45
CA GLU A 57 -2.84 10.61 7.01
C GLU A 57 -3.00 11.66 5.88
N PHE A 58 -4.07 11.58 5.09
CA PHE A 58 -4.26 12.41 3.90
C PHE A 58 -5.68 12.96 3.78
N ASP A 59 -5.82 14.09 3.09
CA ASP A 59 -7.11 14.58 2.60
C ASP A 59 -7.47 13.87 1.28
N LEU A 60 -8.43 12.94 1.37
CA LEU A 60 -8.85 12.10 0.25
C LEU A 60 -10.10 12.63 -0.48
N GLY A 61 -10.55 13.86 -0.21
CA GLY A 61 -11.81 14.36 -0.76
C GLY A 61 -11.92 14.25 -2.29
N SER A 62 -10.83 14.56 -3.01
CA SER A 62 -10.78 14.40 -4.47
C SER A 62 -10.85 12.94 -4.92
N ILE A 63 -10.15 12.04 -4.23
CA ILE A 63 -10.13 10.60 -4.55
C ILE A 63 -11.50 9.96 -4.30
N LEU A 64 -12.09 10.23 -3.13
CA LEU A 64 -13.39 9.64 -2.76
C LEU A 64 -14.56 10.21 -3.55
N SER A 65 -14.34 11.28 -4.33
CA SER A 65 -15.32 11.81 -5.28
C SER A 65 -15.36 11.04 -6.62
N LEU A 66 -14.38 10.18 -6.90
CA LEU A 66 -14.39 9.37 -8.12
C LEU A 66 -15.57 8.38 -8.10
N PRO A 67 -16.22 8.15 -9.25
CA PRO A 67 -17.29 7.17 -9.34
C PRO A 67 -16.71 5.75 -9.28
N GLY A 68 -17.15 4.95 -8.31
CA GLY A 68 -16.80 3.54 -8.24
C GLY A 68 -16.68 3.02 -6.81
N ARG A 69 -16.32 1.75 -6.70
CA ARG A 69 -16.15 1.04 -5.44
C ARG A 69 -14.68 1.00 -5.05
N PHE A 70 -14.40 1.33 -3.80
CA PHE A 70 -13.05 1.37 -3.25
C PHE A 70 -12.79 0.19 -2.32
N ALA A 71 -11.55 -0.27 -2.26
CA ALA A 71 -11.04 -1.04 -1.14
C ALA A 71 -9.64 -0.57 -0.78
N GLU A 72 -9.39 -0.43 0.51
CA GLU A 72 -8.09 -0.06 1.06
C GLU A 72 -7.32 -1.31 1.48
N ILE A 73 -6.09 -1.43 1.00
CA ILE A 73 -5.15 -2.49 1.37
C ILE A 73 -4.17 -1.92 2.39
N GLY A 74 -3.97 -2.64 3.50
CA GLY A 74 -3.08 -2.23 4.57
C GLY A 74 -2.38 -3.40 5.27
N ARG A 75 -1.43 -3.07 6.14
CA ARG A 75 -0.71 -4.03 7.01
C ARG A 75 -0.15 -5.24 6.24
N THR A 76 0.32 -5.02 5.02
CA THR A 76 0.85 -6.13 4.22
C THR A 76 2.21 -6.57 4.76
N CYS A 77 2.29 -7.82 5.18
CA CYS A 77 3.47 -8.40 5.79
C CYS A 77 3.88 -9.69 5.08
N VAL A 78 5.18 -9.93 4.92
CA VAL A 78 5.71 -11.22 4.42
C VAL A 78 6.86 -11.66 5.31
N HIS A 79 6.75 -12.89 5.82
CA HIS A 79 7.76 -13.54 6.63
C HIS A 79 9.10 -13.51 5.91
N ARG A 80 10.18 -13.16 6.62
CA ARG A 80 11.49 -12.89 6.03
C ARG A 80 11.97 -14.01 5.09
N ASP A 81 11.82 -15.24 5.52
CA ASP A 81 12.29 -16.42 4.77
C ASP A 81 11.39 -16.80 3.58
N TYR A 82 10.21 -16.16 3.48
CA TYR A 82 9.23 -16.36 2.41
C TYR A 82 9.05 -15.13 1.54
N ARG A 83 9.99 -14.16 1.58
CA ARG A 83 10.03 -12.97 0.70
C ARG A 83 10.45 -13.33 -0.71
N ASN A 84 9.65 -14.15 -1.37
CA ASN A 84 9.85 -14.64 -2.73
C ASN A 84 8.63 -14.29 -3.61
N GLY A 85 8.77 -14.54 -4.92
CA GLY A 85 7.71 -14.25 -5.88
C GLY A 85 6.44 -15.06 -5.65
N ALA A 86 6.52 -16.27 -5.12
CA ALA A 86 5.38 -17.16 -4.91
C ALA A 86 4.45 -16.62 -3.81
N THR A 87 4.99 -16.23 -2.65
CA THR A 87 4.20 -15.68 -1.54
C THR A 87 3.46 -14.40 -1.94
N ILE A 88 4.16 -13.49 -2.62
CA ILE A 88 3.55 -12.25 -3.13
C ILE A 88 2.48 -12.56 -4.18
N SER A 89 2.74 -13.51 -5.09
CA SER A 89 1.75 -13.89 -6.10
C SER A 89 0.49 -14.50 -5.48
N ALA A 90 0.64 -15.35 -4.45
CA ALA A 90 -0.50 -15.93 -3.73
C ALA A 90 -1.34 -14.83 -3.04
N LEU A 91 -0.68 -13.88 -2.37
CA LEU A 91 -1.35 -12.73 -1.76
C LEU A 91 -2.16 -11.95 -2.81
N TRP A 92 -1.54 -11.63 -3.95
CA TRP A 92 -2.19 -10.91 -5.04
C TRP A 92 -3.35 -11.69 -5.67
N SER A 93 -3.26 -13.01 -5.79
CA SER A 93 -4.39 -13.83 -6.25
C SER A 93 -5.59 -13.73 -5.29
N GLY A 94 -5.34 -13.70 -3.98
CA GLY A 94 -6.37 -13.46 -2.97
C GLY A 94 -7.01 -12.07 -3.11
N ILE A 95 -6.18 -11.03 -3.26
CA ILE A 95 -6.64 -9.65 -3.50
C ILE A 95 -7.49 -9.59 -4.77
N ALA A 96 -7.03 -10.17 -5.87
CA ALA A 96 -7.74 -10.18 -7.15
C ALA A 96 -9.10 -10.89 -7.05
N SER A 97 -9.17 -11.99 -6.30
CA SER A 97 -10.42 -12.72 -6.05
C SER A 97 -11.41 -11.85 -5.29
N LEU A 98 -10.96 -11.11 -4.26
CA LEU A 98 -11.82 -10.17 -3.52
C LEU A 98 -12.26 -9.00 -4.40
N VAL A 99 -11.34 -8.42 -5.18
CA VAL A 99 -11.65 -7.35 -6.14
C VAL A 99 -12.77 -7.77 -7.08
N ALA A 100 -12.66 -8.97 -7.67
CA ALA A 100 -13.67 -9.50 -8.57
C ALA A 100 -15.00 -9.76 -7.85
N ALA A 101 -14.98 -10.39 -6.68
CA ALA A 101 -16.18 -10.72 -5.91
C ALA A 101 -16.96 -9.49 -5.43
N HIS A 102 -16.25 -8.40 -5.09
CA HIS A 102 -16.85 -7.17 -4.58
C HIS A 102 -16.99 -6.07 -5.64
N GLY A 103 -16.60 -6.32 -6.89
CA GLY A 103 -16.63 -5.34 -7.98
C GLY A 103 -15.86 -4.06 -7.66
N ILE A 104 -14.65 -4.19 -7.10
CA ILE A 104 -13.83 -3.05 -6.70
C ILE A 104 -13.22 -2.38 -7.93
N ASP A 105 -13.42 -1.07 -8.09
CA ASP A 105 -12.87 -0.26 -9.18
C ASP A 105 -11.49 0.33 -8.83
N TYR A 106 -11.28 0.64 -7.54
CA TYR A 106 -10.07 1.29 -7.05
C TYR A 106 -9.52 0.59 -5.81
N LEU A 107 -8.24 0.22 -5.88
CA LEU A 107 -7.46 -0.15 -4.71
C LEU A 107 -6.68 1.07 -4.23
N ILE A 108 -6.81 1.39 -2.94
CA ILE A 108 -6.09 2.48 -2.28
C ILE A 108 -5.27 1.97 -1.10
N GLY A 109 -4.35 2.79 -0.60
CA GLY A 109 -3.63 2.51 0.64
C GLY A 109 -2.34 3.32 0.76
N CYS A 110 -1.63 3.10 1.86
CA CYS A 110 -0.36 3.75 2.12
C CYS A 110 0.78 2.77 1.83
N ALA A 111 1.82 3.26 1.16
CA ALA A 111 3.07 2.53 1.02
C ALA A 111 4.21 3.31 1.65
N SER A 112 4.94 2.65 2.54
CA SER A 112 5.94 3.30 3.37
C SER A 112 7.32 3.31 2.72
N ILE A 113 7.94 4.49 2.72
CA ILE A 113 9.33 4.70 2.34
C ILE A 113 10.15 4.87 3.64
N PRO A 114 11.24 4.12 3.87
CA PRO A 114 12.09 4.33 5.03
C PRO A 114 12.59 5.77 5.11
N LEU A 115 12.45 6.40 6.29
CA LEU A 115 12.85 7.80 6.48
C LEU A 115 14.38 7.99 6.30
N GLY A 116 15.15 6.97 6.69
CA GLY A 116 16.62 7.03 6.72
C GLY A 116 17.15 7.97 7.79
N GLN A 117 18.35 8.50 7.57
CA GLN A 117 18.92 9.57 8.40
C GLN A 117 18.26 10.91 8.02
N ASP A 118 17.61 11.53 9.00
CA ASP A 118 17.00 12.87 8.94
C ASP A 118 16.00 13.12 7.79
N GLY A 119 15.42 12.06 7.21
CA GLY A 119 14.43 12.15 6.12
C GLY A 119 15.01 12.31 4.72
N MET A 120 16.33 12.41 4.57
CA MET A 120 16.97 12.61 3.27
C MET A 120 16.74 11.44 2.31
N GLN A 121 16.79 10.20 2.84
CA GLN A 121 16.54 9.00 2.06
C GLN A 121 15.11 8.98 1.51
N ALA A 122 14.12 9.27 2.36
CA ALA A 122 12.73 9.29 1.93
C ALA A 122 12.47 10.34 0.85
N GLN A 123 13.02 11.55 1.01
CA GLN A 123 12.90 12.61 0.01
C GLN A 123 13.53 12.22 -1.33
N ALA A 124 14.74 11.64 -1.31
CA ALA A 124 15.41 11.20 -2.54
C ALA A 124 14.64 10.09 -3.27
N ILE A 125 14.15 9.09 -2.52
CA ILE A 125 13.33 8.00 -3.09
C ILE A 125 12.04 8.58 -3.67
N TYR A 126 11.35 9.44 -2.93
CA TYR A 126 10.12 10.08 -3.40
C TYR A 126 10.37 10.91 -4.66
N ALA A 127 11.43 11.72 -4.72
CA ALA A 127 11.76 12.51 -5.90
C ALA A 127 11.94 11.62 -7.15
N GLY A 128 12.70 10.53 -7.04
CA GLY A 128 12.88 9.58 -8.15
C GLY A 128 11.59 8.85 -8.54
N LEU A 129 10.71 8.57 -7.59
CA LEU A 129 9.40 7.97 -7.85
C LEU A 129 8.43 8.95 -8.52
N ALA A 130 8.39 10.20 -8.05
CA ALA A 130 7.47 11.22 -8.52
C ALA A 130 7.68 11.56 -10.00
N GLU A 131 8.92 11.47 -10.50
CA GLU A 131 9.22 11.67 -11.94
C GLU A 131 8.46 10.70 -12.86
N ARG A 132 8.14 9.50 -12.39
CA ARG A 132 7.58 8.41 -13.23
C ARG A 132 6.17 8.01 -12.85
N TYR A 133 5.85 8.08 -11.56
CA TYR A 133 4.67 7.44 -10.97
C TYR A 133 3.69 8.44 -10.35
N LEU A 134 3.99 9.73 -10.32
CA LEU A 134 3.08 10.74 -9.80
C LEU A 134 1.79 10.78 -10.65
N SER A 135 0.65 10.88 -9.97
CA SER A 135 -0.66 10.98 -10.60
C SER A 135 -0.88 12.33 -11.28
N ALA A 136 -1.93 12.38 -12.09
CA ALA A 136 -2.48 13.64 -12.59
C ALA A 136 -2.88 14.56 -11.41
N PRO A 137 -2.77 15.89 -11.57
CA PRO A 137 -3.02 16.86 -10.51
C PRO A 137 -4.35 16.69 -9.75
N GLU A 138 -5.42 16.36 -10.46
CA GLU A 138 -6.77 16.15 -9.95
C GLU A 138 -6.91 14.92 -9.04
N LEU A 139 -5.97 13.97 -9.16
CA LEU A 139 -5.91 12.77 -8.33
C LEU A 139 -4.93 12.91 -7.17
N ARG A 140 -4.35 14.10 -6.93
CA ARG A 140 -3.39 14.31 -5.84
C ARG A 140 -4.11 14.63 -4.54
N VAL A 141 -3.65 14.01 -3.47
CA VAL A 141 -4.06 14.21 -2.09
C VAL A 141 -3.03 15.05 -1.36
N ARG A 142 -3.45 15.69 -0.26
CA ARG A 142 -2.55 16.47 0.60
C ARG A 142 -2.28 15.69 1.88
N PRO A 143 -1.01 15.50 2.28
CA PRO A 143 -0.70 14.91 3.57
C PRO A 143 -1.10 15.85 4.70
N LYS A 144 -1.55 15.30 5.82
CA LYS A 144 -1.82 16.08 7.03
C LYS A 144 -0.54 16.47 7.75
N THR A 145 0.47 15.60 7.70
CA THR A 145 1.82 15.86 8.23
C THR A 145 2.82 15.72 7.08
N PRO A 146 3.08 16.78 6.30
CA PRO A 146 3.97 16.69 5.15
C PRO A 146 5.42 16.34 5.56
N LEU A 147 6.08 15.49 4.79
CA LEU A 147 7.52 15.28 4.93
C LEU A 147 8.28 16.60 4.67
N PRO A 148 9.11 17.10 5.60
CA PRO A 148 9.82 18.36 5.43
C PRO A 148 10.69 18.35 4.17
N ARG A 149 10.53 19.37 3.33
CA ARG A 149 11.35 19.55 2.13
C ARG A 149 12.80 19.83 2.53
N ARG A 150 13.74 19.25 1.78
CA ARG A 150 15.16 19.54 1.89
C ARG A 150 15.69 19.85 0.50
N ASP A 151 16.42 20.95 0.39
CA ASP A 151 17.09 21.33 -0.85
C ASP A 151 18.42 20.58 -0.99
N GLY A 152 18.93 20.47 -2.22
CA GLY A 152 20.28 19.94 -2.48
C GLY A 152 20.43 18.43 -2.27
N ILE A 153 19.33 17.68 -2.26
CA ILE A 153 19.38 16.21 -2.13
C ILE A 153 20.00 15.62 -3.40
N ALA A 154 21.19 15.07 -3.26
CA ALA A 154 21.80 14.29 -4.33
C ALA A 154 20.89 13.09 -4.65
N ARG A 155 20.64 12.86 -5.95
CA ARG A 155 20.06 11.60 -6.41
C ARG A 155 20.98 10.48 -5.95
N ALA A 156 20.56 9.75 -4.93
CA ALA A 156 21.27 8.55 -4.50
C ALA A 156 20.54 7.31 -5.02
N ASP A 157 21.33 6.30 -5.33
CA ASP A 157 20.87 5.04 -5.89
C ASP A 157 20.24 4.21 -4.75
N TYR A 158 18.98 4.51 -4.44
CA TYR A 158 18.26 3.82 -3.38
C TYR A 158 17.47 2.65 -3.94
N SER A 159 17.56 1.51 -3.27
CA SER A 159 16.71 0.36 -3.57
C SER A 159 15.27 0.64 -3.12
N LEU A 160 14.34 0.55 -4.08
CA LEU A 160 12.92 0.68 -3.77
C LEU A 160 12.46 -0.47 -2.86
N PRO A 161 11.61 -0.19 -1.86
CA PRO A 161 10.94 -1.24 -1.10
C PRO A 161 10.27 -2.24 -2.06
N PRO A 162 10.53 -3.55 -1.95
CA PRO A 162 10.03 -4.54 -2.92
C PRO A 162 8.50 -4.52 -3.12
N LEU A 163 7.75 -4.26 -2.05
CA LEU A 163 6.29 -4.13 -2.10
C LEU A 163 5.86 -2.92 -2.94
N LEU A 164 6.41 -1.74 -2.66
CA LEU A 164 6.12 -0.53 -3.42
C LEU A 164 6.48 -0.73 -4.90
N LYS A 165 7.62 -1.36 -5.20
CA LYS A 165 7.99 -1.73 -6.57
C LYS A 165 6.95 -2.63 -7.23
N ALA A 166 6.38 -3.59 -6.50
CA ALA A 166 5.32 -4.45 -7.02
C ALA A 166 4.05 -3.66 -7.35
N TYR A 167 3.66 -2.69 -6.51
CA TYR A 167 2.47 -1.85 -6.69
C TYR A 167 2.60 -1.00 -7.96
N LEU A 168 3.73 -0.32 -8.10
CA LEU A 168 4.04 0.50 -9.27
C LEU A 168 4.11 -0.35 -10.55
N ARG A 169 4.63 -1.57 -10.46
CA ARG A 169 4.69 -2.51 -11.60
C ARG A 169 3.30 -2.94 -12.07
N VAL A 170 2.29 -3.00 -11.20
CA VAL A 170 0.92 -3.35 -11.60
C VAL A 170 0.10 -2.14 -12.08
N GLY A 171 0.65 -0.93 -11.98
CA GLY A 171 0.04 0.29 -12.53
C GLY A 171 -0.36 1.32 -11.48
N ALA A 172 -0.03 1.07 -10.22
CA ALA A 172 -0.37 1.99 -9.15
C ALA A 172 0.35 3.33 -9.34
N ARG A 173 -0.32 4.40 -8.93
CA ARG A 173 0.18 5.78 -8.97
C ARG A 173 0.37 6.31 -7.56
N ILE A 174 1.33 7.21 -7.41
CA ILE A 174 1.54 7.99 -6.19
C ILE A 174 0.74 9.28 -6.32
N CYS A 175 -0.14 9.55 -5.36
CA CYS A 175 -1.10 10.65 -5.44
C CYS A 175 -0.67 11.88 -4.64
N GLY A 176 0.55 12.39 -4.84
CA GLY A 176 1.00 13.61 -4.17
C GLY A 176 2.14 13.37 -3.18
N GLU A 177 2.29 14.32 -2.27
CA GLU A 177 3.43 14.36 -1.35
C GLU A 177 3.30 13.36 -0.22
N PRO A 178 4.42 12.84 0.32
CA PRO A 178 4.37 11.87 1.39
C PRO A 178 3.96 12.50 2.73
N CYS A 179 3.27 11.70 3.55
CA CYS A 179 2.98 11.98 4.94
C CYS A 179 4.10 11.39 5.82
N LEU A 180 4.60 12.17 6.78
CA LEU A 180 5.57 11.71 7.77
C LEU A 180 4.86 10.89 8.85
N ASP A 181 5.35 9.67 9.08
CA ASP A 181 4.99 8.83 10.21
C ASP A 181 6.25 8.62 11.08
N GLU A 182 6.29 9.33 12.21
CA GLU A 182 7.41 9.27 13.14
C GLU A 182 7.44 7.97 13.97
N ASP A 183 6.27 7.37 14.24
CA ASP A 183 6.15 6.17 15.05
C ASP A 183 6.72 4.96 14.32
N PHE A 184 6.53 4.89 13.01
CA PHE A 184 7.10 3.86 12.14
C PHE A 184 8.45 4.27 11.53
N ARG A 185 8.85 5.53 11.67
CA ARG A 185 10.03 6.14 11.03
C ARG A 185 10.03 5.98 9.52
N VAL A 186 8.91 6.32 8.91
CA VAL A 186 8.68 6.23 7.48
C VAL A 186 8.06 7.51 6.93
N ALA A 187 8.10 7.64 5.61
CA ALA A 187 7.31 8.58 4.87
C ALA A 187 6.32 7.77 4.03
N ASP A 188 5.05 7.85 4.35
CA ASP A 188 3.99 7.16 3.64
C ASP A 188 3.59 7.93 2.39
N VAL A 189 3.47 7.23 1.27
CA VAL A 189 2.88 7.78 0.06
C VAL A 189 1.50 7.17 -0.15
N PHE A 190 0.51 8.00 -0.51
CA PHE A 190 -0.79 7.49 -0.92
C PHE A 190 -0.70 6.85 -2.29
N ILE A 191 -1.20 5.61 -2.38
CA ILE A 191 -1.22 4.78 -3.57
C ILE A 191 -2.65 4.66 -4.08
N LEU A 192 -2.84 4.87 -5.38
CA LEU A 192 -4.08 4.60 -6.10
C LEU A 192 -3.83 3.63 -7.25
N LEU A 193 -4.64 2.58 -7.35
CA LEU A 193 -4.62 1.62 -8.45
C LEU A 193 -6.03 1.39 -8.99
N GLU A 194 -6.25 1.71 -10.25
CA GLU A 194 -7.45 1.31 -10.99
C GLU A 194 -7.38 -0.20 -11.30
N THR A 195 -8.37 -0.97 -10.85
CA THR A 195 -8.37 -2.43 -10.97
C THR A 195 -8.47 -2.91 -12.42
N ARG A 196 -9.06 -2.11 -13.32
CA ARG A 196 -9.03 -2.37 -14.77
C ARG A 196 -7.61 -2.49 -15.33
N GLN A 197 -6.61 -1.84 -14.70
CA GLN A 197 -5.20 -1.98 -15.08
C GLN A 197 -4.60 -3.31 -14.58
N LEU A 198 -5.09 -3.80 -13.45
CA LEU A 198 -4.73 -5.09 -12.86
C LEU A 198 -5.16 -6.24 -13.78
N GLU A 199 -6.43 -6.25 -14.21
CA GLU A 199 -7.00 -7.27 -15.10
C GLU A 199 -6.20 -7.43 -16.39
N ARG A 200 -5.86 -6.31 -17.05
CA ARG A 200 -5.06 -6.32 -18.30
C ARG A 200 -3.66 -6.92 -18.12
N ARG A 201 -3.07 -6.88 -16.92
CA ARG A 201 -1.72 -7.41 -16.66
C ARG A 201 -1.75 -8.84 -16.15
N TYR A 202 -2.69 -9.16 -15.25
CA TYR A 202 -2.86 -10.54 -14.78
C TYR A 202 -3.38 -11.45 -15.89
N ALA A 203 -4.28 -10.98 -16.76
CA ALA A 203 -4.68 -11.73 -17.96
C ALA A 203 -3.47 -12.13 -18.82
N ARG A 204 -2.49 -11.24 -19.02
CA ARG A 204 -1.24 -11.56 -19.72
C ARG A 204 -0.37 -12.59 -18.97
N HIS A 205 -0.24 -12.45 -17.66
CA HIS A 205 0.57 -13.38 -16.86
C HIS A 205 -0.03 -14.79 -16.75
N PHE A 206 -1.36 -14.93 -16.80
CA PHE A 206 -2.04 -16.23 -16.82
C PHE A 206 -2.15 -16.82 -18.23
N LEU A 207 -2.28 -16.01 -19.28
CA LEU A 207 -2.22 -16.47 -20.68
C LEU A 207 -0.82 -16.97 -21.06
N ASP A 208 0.25 -16.31 -20.61
CA ASP A 208 1.64 -16.72 -20.88
C ASP A 208 2.09 -18.00 -20.13
N ARG A 209 1.28 -18.50 -19.18
CA ARG A 209 1.54 -19.79 -18.49
C ARG A 209 0.67 -20.93 -19.04
N ALA A 210 -0.22 -20.64 -19.98
CA ALA A 210 -1.09 -21.60 -20.66
C ALA A 210 -0.73 -21.80 -22.13
N ALA A 211 0.41 -21.23 -22.57
CA ALA A 211 0.98 -21.37 -23.92
C ALA A 211 2.25 -22.23 -23.88
#